data_AF-A0A450YSD9-F1
#
_entry.id   AF-A0A450YSD9-F1
#
_cell.length_a   1.000
_cell.length_b   1.000
_cell.length_c   1.000
_cell.angle_alpha   90.00
_cell.angle_beta   90.00
_cell.angle_gamma   90.00
#
_symmetry.space_group_name_H-M   'P 1'
#
loop_
_entity.id
_entity.type
_entity.pdbx_description
1 polymer ?
#
loop_
_entity_poly.entity_id
_entity_poly.type
_entity_poly.pdbx_seq_one_letter_code
_entity_poly.pdbx_strand_id
1 'polypeptide(L)'
;MSVPLVWFSILFPTLIVVLFFITLNFNHKVLYAPGDFGDEKHFLSTFEEGKHFLAILRGDYIEGKGKVDSLKSFWKPDGKNVDRENEKIIHDWMTRNGLNLSSISAFLYSRDERYSKFRKKAIDDLGIMGGDHNETRESS
;
A
#
# COMPACT_ATOMS: atom_id res chain seq x y z
N MET A 1 2.12 -71.51 -15.24
CA MET A 1 2.73 -70.23 -14.78
C MET A 1 1.66 -69.15 -14.81
N SER A 2 1.26 -68.64 -13.65
CA SER A 2 0.20 -67.65 -13.48
C SER A 2 0.69 -66.24 -13.79
N VAL A 3 0.92 -65.96 -15.08
CA VAL A 3 1.26 -64.63 -15.63
C VAL A 3 0.29 -63.50 -15.19
N PRO A 4 -1.03 -63.74 -15.03
CA PRO A 4 -1.98 -62.67 -14.68
C PRO A 4 -1.72 -62.00 -13.32
N LEU A 5 -1.23 -62.75 -12.33
CA LEU A 5 -0.99 -62.23 -10.98
C LEU A 5 0.21 -61.29 -10.93
N VAL A 6 1.24 -61.57 -11.73
CA VAL A 6 2.43 -60.73 -11.83
C VAL A 6 2.08 -59.39 -12.46
N TRP A 7 1.27 -59.39 -13.52
CA TRP A 7 0.85 -58.16 -14.16
C TRP A 7 -0.05 -57.31 -13.26
N PHE A 8 -0.97 -57.94 -12.51
CA PHE A 8 -1.76 -57.25 -11.49
C PHE A 8 -0.87 -56.62 -10.40
N SER A 9 0.16 -57.32 -9.94
CA SER A 9 1.08 -56.82 -8.91
C SER A 9 1.91 -55.62 -9.36
N ILE A 10 2.08 -55.41 -10.66
CA ILE A 10 2.82 -54.27 -11.24
C ILE A 10 1.85 -53.15 -11.62
N LEU A 11 0.70 -53.49 -12.20
CA LEU A 11 -0.29 -52.53 -12.69
C LEU A 11 -1.02 -51.84 -11.52
N PHE A 12 -1.32 -52.56 -10.45
CA PHE A 12 -1.99 -52.01 -9.28
C PHE A 12 -1.22 -50.87 -8.59
N PRO A 13 0.05 -51.04 -8.18
CA PRO A 13 0.80 -49.94 -7.55
C PRO A 13 1.05 -48.80 -8.53
N THR A 14 1.27 -49.09 -9.82
CA THR A 14 1.47 -48.04 -10.85
C THR A 14 0.19 -47.21 -11.04
N LEU A 15 -0.98 -47.86 -11.06
CA LEU A 15 -2.26 -47.19 -11.20
C LEU A 15 -2.55 -46.27 -10.01
N ILE A 16 -2.24 -46.70 -8.78
CA ILE A 16 -2.39 -45.85 -7.59
C ILE A 16 -1.50 -44.60 -7.68
N VAL A 17 -0.25 -44.73 -8.13
CA VAL A 17 0.66 -43.59 -8.29
C VAL A 17 0.14 -42.63 -9.37
N VAL A 18 -0.31 -43.13 -10.52
CA VAL A 18 -0.89 -42.30 -11.58
C VAL A 18 -2.16 -41.60 -11.09
N LEU A 19 -3.04 -42.32 -10.39
CA LEU A 19 -4.27 -41.77 -9.84
C LEU A 19 -3.98 -40.68 -8.79
N PHE A 20 -2.96 -40.87 -7.95
CA PHE A 20 -2.48 -39.88 -7.00
C PHE A 20 -2.07 -38.58 -7.71
N PHE A 21 -1.26 -38.66 -8.76
CA PHE A 21 -0.87 -37.46 -9.53
C PHE A 21 -2.05 -36.81 -10.25
N ILE A 22 -3.01 -37.58 -10.78
CA ILE A 22 -4.23 -37.04 -11.37
C ILE A 22 -5.04 -36.29 -10.31
N THR A 23 -5.26 -36.88 -9.13
CA THR A 23 -5.96 -36.24 -8.01
C THR A 23 -5.26 -34.96 -7.57
N LEU A 24 -3.93 -34.94 -7.52
CA LEU A 24 -3.18 -33.72 -7.23
C LEU A 24 -3.28 -32.68 -8.35
N ASN A 25 -3.27 -33.09 -9.62
CA ASN A 25 -3.37 -32.17 -10.76
C ASN A 25 -4.72 -31.44 -10.82
N PHE A 26 -5.81 -32.11 -10.45
CA PHE A 26 -7.14 -31.47 -10.35
C PHE A 26 -7.30 -30.57 -9.12
N ASN A 27 -6.36 -30.58 -8.17
CA ASN A 27 -6.46 -29.83 -6.92
C ASN A 27 -5.14 -29.14 -6.50
N HIS A 28 -4.53 -28.39 -7.42
CA HIS A 28 -3.29 -27.62 -7.19
C HIS A 28 -3.44 -26.50 -6.13
N LYS A 29 -4.66 -26.20 -5.68
CA LYS A 29 -4.97 -25.13 -4.71
C LYS A 29 -4.84 -25.56 -3.25
N VAL A 30 -4.55 -26.84 -2.95
CA VAL A 30 -4.65 -27.39 -1.59
C VAL A 30 -3.35 -28.02 -1.08
N LEU A 31 -2.28 -28.06 -1.90
CA LEU A 31 -0.93 -28.45 -1.44
C LEU A 31 -0.09 -27.30 -0.88
N TYR A 32 -0.59 -26.09 -1.01
CA TYR A 32 -0.08 -24.94 -0.28
C TYR A 32 -1.16 -24.58 0.72
N ALA A 33 -0.78 -24.37 1.97
CA ALA A 33 -1.72 -23.83 2.95
C ALA A 33 -2.35 -22.55 2.36
N PRO A 34 -3.62 -22.24 2.63
CA PRO A 34 -4.25 -20.98 2.19
C PRO A 34 -3.48 -19.72 2.65
N GLY A 35 -2.49 -19.86 3.54
CA GLY A 35 -1.57 -18.79 3.94
C GLY A 35 -0.28 -18.67 3.12
N ASP A 36 0.04 -19.60 2.22
CA ASP A 36 1.28 -19.56 1.42
C ASP A 36 1.06 -18.94 0.02
N PHE A 37 -0.20 -18.83 -0.40
CA PHE A 37 -0.58 -18.09 -1.61
C PHE A 37 -1.09 -16.69 -1.26
N GLY A 38 -0.19 -15.73 -1.35
CA GLY A 38 -0.48 -14.57 -2.19
C GLY A 38 -1.17 -13.40 -1.51
N ASP A 39 -0.84 -13.09 -0.27
CA ASP A 39 -1.35 -11.86 0.32
C ASP A 39 -0.35 -11.12 1.22
N GLU A 40 0.86 -10.96 0.69
CA GLU A 40 1.85 -10.00 1.19
C GLU A 40 1.22 -8.59 1.38
N LYS A 41 0.27 -8.24 0.52
CA LYS A 41 -0.47 -6.97 0.58
C LYS A 41 -1.39 -6.90 1.81
N HIS A 42 -2.09 -7.99 2.11
CA HIS A 42 -2.97 -8.07 3.28
C HIS A 42 -2.17 -8.12 4.59
N PHE A 43 -1.02 -8.80 4.60
CA PHE A 43 -0.11 -8.78 5.74
C PHE A 43 0.38 -7.36 6.00
N LEU A 44 0.87 -6.66 4.96
CA LEU A 44 1.30 -5.26 5.05
C LEU A 44 0.16 -4.31 5.46
N SER A 45 -1.07 -4.53 4.98
CA SER A 45 -2.22 -3.72 5.38
C SER A 45 -2.64 -3.95 6.83
N THR A 46 -2.50 -5.16 7.38
CA THR A 46 -2.74 -5.41 8.81
C THR A 46 -1.69 -4.72 9.69
N PHE A 47 -0.42 -4.65 9.27
CA PHE A 47 0.57 -3.81 9.96
C PHE A 47 0.30 -2.32 9.79
N GLU A 48 -0.27 -1.90 8.67
CA GLU A 48 -0.67 -0.50 8.43
C GLU A 48 -1.91 -0.13 9.26
N GLU A 49 -2.86 -1.05 9.46
CA GLU A 49 -4.02 -0.92 10.36
C GLU A 49 -3.59 -0.88 11.84
N GLY A 50 -2.64 -1.71 12.25
CA GLY A 50 -2.08 -1.65 13.60
C GLY A 50 -1.41 -0.31 13.89
N LYS A 51 -0.71 0.25 12.91
CA LYS A 51 -0.12 1.60 12.99
C LYS A 51 -1.20 2.70 12.96
N HIS A 52 -2.24 2.54 12.16
CA HIS A 52 -3.39 3.45 12.10
C HIS A 52 -4.13 3.51 13.44
N PHE A 53 -4.38 2.35 14.05
CA PHE A 53 -4.98 2.24 15.37
C PHE A 53 -4.08 2.87 16.45
N LEU A 54 -2.78 2.55 16.46
CA LEU A 54 -1.82 3.17 17.37
C LEU A 54 -1.72 4.70 17.20
N ALA A 55 -1.84 5.20 15.97
CA ALA A 55 -1.81 6.62 15.68
C ALA A 55 -3.14 7.33 16.00
N ILE A 56 -4.29 6.64 15.94
CA ILE A 56 -5.56 7.14 16.49
C ILE A 56 -5.46 7.23 18.02
N LEU A 57 -4.91 6.21 18.68
CA LEU A 57 -4.71 6.21 20.13
C LEU A 57 -3.71 7.28 20.60
N ARG A 58 -2.72 7.62 19.76
CA ARG A 58 -1.80 8.74 20.01
C ARG A 58 -2.35 10.11 19.59
N GLY A 59 -3.48 10.17 18.89
CA GLY A 59 -4.05 11.41 18.36
C GLY A 59 -3.33 11.98 17.13
N ASP A 60 -2.36 11.27 16.55
CA ASP A 60 -1.47 11.78 15.51
C ASP A 60 -2.04 11.68 14.07
N TYR A 61 -3.00 10.77 13.81
CA TYR A 61 -3.32 10.35 12.43
C TYR A 61 -4.42 11.15 11.69
N ILE A 62 -5.14 12.05 12.36
CA ILE A 62 -6.32 12.69 11.76
C ILE A 62 -5.98 14.05 11.13
N GLU A 63 -5.06 14.82 11.70
CA GLU A 63 -4.82 16.21 11.30
C GLU A 63 -4.05 16.35 9.96
N GLY A 64 -3.24 15.34 9.59
CA GLY A 64 -2.34 15.43 8.44
C GLY A 64 -2.89 14.86 7.13
N LYS A 65 -3.78 13.87 7.17
CA LYS A 65 -4.16 13.11 5.97
C LYS A 65 -4.97 13.95 4.99
N GLY A 66 -6.03 14.62 5.45
CA GLY A 66 -6.85 15.51 4.63
C GLY A 66 -6.05 16.70 4.07
N LYS A 67 -5.16 17.27 4.88
CA LYS A 67 -4.22 18.33 4.47
C LYS A 67 -3.29 17.86 3.33
N VAL A 68 -2.64 16.70 3.50
CA VAL A 68 -1.74 16.15 2.48
C VAL A 68 -2.49 15.82 1.19
N ASP A 69 -3.76 15.41 1.27
CA ASP A 69 -4.59 15.18 0.10
C ASP A 69 -4.91 16.49 -0.65
N SER A 70 -5.08 17.62 0.06
CA SER A 70 -5.15 18.95 -0.57
C SER A 70 -3.84 19.35 -1.25
N LEU A 71 -2.67 18.99 -0.70
CA LEU A 71 -1.38 19.25 -1.35
C LEU A 71 -1.21 18.42 -2.64
N LYS A 72 -1.72 17.17 -2.64
CA LYS A 72 -1.71 16.31 -3.84
C LYS A 72 -2.67 16.83 -4.91
N SER A 73 -3.87 17.26 -4.53
CA SER A 73 -4.84 17.84 -5.47
C SER A 73 -4.36 19.19 -5.99
N PHE A 74 -3.64 19.98 -5.19
CA PHE A 74 -2.98 21.19 -5.68
C PHE A 74 -1.95 20.86 -6.78
N TRP A 75 -1.11 19.84 -6.59
CA TRP A 75 -0.14 19.41 -7.62
C TRP A 75 -0.81 18.84 -8.88
N LYS A 76 -1.92 18.10 -8.69
CA LYS A 76 -2.70 17.48 -9.77
C LYS A 76 -4.18 17.73 -9.54
N PRO A 77 -4.73 18.85 -10.05
CA PRO A 77 -6.14 19.20 -9.84
C PRO A 77 -7.09 18.11 -10.34
N ASP A 78 -6.79 17.52 -11.50
CA ASP A 78 -7.57 16.43 -12.10
C ASP A 78 -7.16 15.03 -11.60
N GLY A 79 -6.18 14.96 -10.70
CA GLY A 79 -5.56 13.71 -10.23
C GLY A 79 -4.71 12.96 -11.27
N LYS A 80 -4.78 13.35 -12.55
CA LYS A 80 -4.09 12.69 -13.67
C LYS A 80 -2.95 13.54 -14.23
N ASN A 81 -3.28 14.73 -14.71
CA ASN A 81 -2.32 15.63 -15.33
C ASN A 81 -1.64 16.51 -14.28
N VAL A 82 -0.33 16.69 -14.42
CA VAL A 82 0.44 17.62 -13.59
C VAL A 82 0.18 19.03 -14.11
N ASP A 83 -0.22 19.91 -13.21
CA ASP A 83 -0.27 21.34 -13.50
C ASP A 83 1.15 21.92 -13.41
N ARG A 84 1.65 22.49 -14.50
CA ARG A 84 3.04 22.99 -14.59
C ARG A 84 3.31 24.19 -13.69
N GLU A 85 2.31 25.04 -13.47
CA GLU A 85 2.44 26.21 -12.59
C GLU A 85 2.53 25.74 -11.14
N ASN A 86 1.61 24.86 -10.71
CA ASN A 86 1.59 24.33 -9.35
C ASN A 86 2.80 23.44 -9.05
N GLU A 87 3.27 22.68 -10.04
CA GLU A 87 4.51 21.91 -9.95
C GLU A 87 5.70 22.83 -9.63
N LYS A 88 5.83 23.95 -10.34
CA LYS A 88 6.89 24.92 -10.11
C LYS A 88 6.78 25.55 -8.72
N ILE A 89 5.57 25.90 -8.27
CA ILE A 89 5.33 26.46 -6.93
C ILE A 89 5.83 25.49 -5.84
N ILE A 90 5.46 24.21 -5.94
CA ILE A 90 5.88 23.19 -4.98
C ILE A 90 7.40 22.99 -5.05
N HIS A 91 7.96 22.91 -6.26
CA HIS A 91 9.40 22.73 -6.45
C HIS A 91 10.22 23.89 -5.87
N ASP A 92 9.80 25.13 -6.12
CA ASP A 92 10.46 26.32 -5.60
C ASP A 92 10.37 26.37 -4.08
N TRP A 93 9.20 26.02 -3.51
CA TRP A 93 9.05 25.88 -2.07
C TRP A 93 9.97 24.80 -1.49
N MET A 94 10.05 23.63 -2.13
CA MET A 94 10.93 22.53 -1.73
C MET A 94 12.40 22.96 -1.73
N THR A 95 12.83 23.67 -2.78
CA THR A 95 14.20 24.15 -2.91
C THR A 95 14.54 25.16 -1.81
N ARG A 96 13.63 26.10 -1.50
CA ARG A 96 13.80 27.06 -0.40
C ARG A 96 13.91 26.38 0.98
N ASN A 97 13.31 25.21 1.15
CA ASN A 97 13.33 24.44 2.39
C ASN A 97 14.41 23.33 2.40
N GLY A 98 15.36 23.35 1.45
CA GLY A 98 16.51 22.44 1.42
C GLY A 98 16.23 21.04 0.84
N LEU A 99 15.12 20.87 0.09
CA LEU A 99 14.71 19.60 -0.52
C LEU A 99 15.10 19.49 -2.01
N ASN A 100 16.21 20.10 -2.43
CA ASN A 100 16.60 20.28 -3.83
C ASN A 100 16.79 18.99 -4.65
N LEU A 101 17.13 17.88 -3.98
CA LEU A 101 17.39 16.58 -4.62
C LEU A 101 16.15 15.67 -4.64
N SER A 102 15.05 16.08 -4.03
CA SER A 102 13.85 15.26 -3.91
C SER A 102 12.86 15.57 -5.02
N SER A 103 12.34 14.55 -5.69
CA SER A 103 11.23 14.75 -6.62
C SER A 103 9.95 15.10 -5.85
N ILE A 104 9.05 15.88 -6.47
CA ILE A 104 7.73 16.20 -5.88
C ILE A 104 6.97 14.91 -5.59
N SER A 105 7.04 13.91 -6.48
CA SER A 105 6.44 12.60 -6.23
C SER A 105 7.01 11.90 -5.00
N ALA A 106 8.33 11.89 -4.81
CA ALA A 106 8.95 11.31 -3.63
C ALA A 106 8.53 12.08 -2.37
N PHE A 107 8.50 13.41 -2.43
CA PHE A 107 8.05 14.26 -1.32
C PHE A 107 6.59 14.00 -0.92
N LEU A 108 5.68 13.91 -1.89
CA LEU A 108 4.24 13.77 -1.64
C LEU A 108 3.83 12.36 -1.18
N TYR A 109 4.46 11.31 -1.73
CA TYR A 109 4.05 9.93 -1.47
C TYR A 109 4.97 9.16 -0.51
N SER A 110 6.12 9.71 -0.15
CA SER A 110 7.02 9.02 0.78
C SER A 110 6.42 8.92 2.19
N ARG A 111 6.59 7.74 2.78
CA ARG A 111 6.20 7.38 4.15
C ARG A 111 7.18 7.91 5.21
N ASP A 112 8.23 8.63 4.81
CA ASP A 112 9.22 9.20 5.73
C ASP A 112 8.59 10.31 6.58
N GLU A 113 8.74 10.20 7.91
CA GLU A 113 8.27 11.19 8.88
C GLU A 113 8.85 12.59 8.65
N ARG A 114 10.07 12.68 8.12
CA ARG A 114 10.70 13.98 7.81
C ARG A 114 9.87 14.75 6.78
N TYR A 115 9.40 14.08 5.73
CA TYR A 115 8.55 14.71 4.73
C TYR A 115 7.15 15.04 5.27
N SER A 116 6.66 14.34 6.30
CA SER A 116 5.38 14.66 6.94
C SER A 116 5.34 16.10 7.47
N LYS A 117 6.39 16.51 8.18
CA LYS A 117 6.51 17.88 8.72
C LYS A 117 6.60 18.92 7.61
N PHE A 118 7.39 18.65 6.57
CA PHE A 118 7.51 19.54 5.42
C PHE A 118 6.21 19.66 4.63
N ARG A 119 5.43 18.58 4.47
CA ARG A 119 4.12 18.65 3.79
C ARG A 119 3.14 19.53 4.56
N LYS A 120 3.04 19.39 5.88
CA LYS A 120 2.22 20.28 6.73
C LYS A 120 2.65 21.73 6.54
N LYS A 121 3.95 22.02 6.69
CA LYS A 121 4.50 23.36 6.47
C LYS A 121 4.25 23.92 5.07
N ALA A 122 4.33 23.08 4.04
CA ALA A 122 4.06 23.49 2.65
C ALA A 122 2.61 23.92 2.47
N ILE A 123 1.67 23.23 3.09
CA ILE A 123 0.24 23.52 3.00
C ILE A 123 -0.06 24.88 3.64
N ASP A 124 0.53 25.13 4.81
CA ASP A 124 0.39 26.39 5.52
C ASP A 124 1.05 27.56 4.76
N ASP A 125 2.30 27.39 4.33
CA ASP A 125 3.09 28.41 3.62
C ASP A 125 2.49 28.77 2.24
N LEU A 126 1.89 27.79 1.55
CA LEU A 126 1.28 27.97 0.23
C LEU A 126 -0.20 28.38 0.32
N GLY A 127 -0.78 28.45 1.52
CA GLY A 127 -2.19 28.76 1.73
C GLY A 127 -3.14 27.76 1.06
N ILE A 128 -2.71 26.50 0.92
CA ILE A 128 -3.54 25.46 0.31
C ILE A 128 -4.58 25.08 1.34
N MET A 129 -5.85 25.38 1.07
CA MET A 129 -6.94 25.05 1.99
C MET A 129 -7.03 23.53 2.18
N GLY A 130 -6.46 23.05 3.29
CA GLY A 130 -6.78 21.75 3.86
C GLY A 130 -8.25 21.76 4.27
N GLY A 131 -8.97 20.66 4.02
CA GLY A 131 -10.37 20.52 4.46
C GLY A 131 -10.52 20.44 5.97
N ASP A 132 -10.08 21.46 6.72
CA ASP A 132 -10.25 21.60 8.15
C ASP A 132 -11.62 22.22 8.44
N HIS A 133 -12.63 21.36 8.47
CA HIS A 133 -13.94 21.70 9.01
C HIS A 133 -14.02 21.53 10.54
N ASN A 134 -12.92 21.68 11.30
CA ASN A 134 -13.01 21.47 12.76
C ASN A 134 -12.13 22.32 13.68
N GLU A 135 -11.64 23.49 13.26
CA GLU A 135 -10.87 24.38 14.13
C GLU A 135 -11.58 25.70 14.40
N THR A 136 -12.83 25.63 14.87
CA THR A 136 -13.58 26.84 15.29
C THR A 136 -14.47 26.63 16.52
N ARG A 137 -14.13 25.72 17.44
CA ARG A 137 -14.98 25.44 18.61
C ARG A 137 -14.33 25.40 19.99
N GLU A 138 -13.11 25.91 20.16
CA GLU A 138 -12.57 26.15 21.52
C GLU A 138 -11.92 27.53 21.62
N SER A 139 -12.76 28.55 21.63
CA SER A 139 -12.48 29.85 22.25
C SER A 139 -13.81 30.55 22.50
N SER A 140 -14.49 30.15 23.57
CA SER A 140 -15.55 30.90 24.26
C SER A 140 -15.60 30.45 25.70
#